data_AF-A0AA51S773-F1
#
_entry.id   AF-A0AA51S773-F1
#
_cell.length_a   1.000
_cell.length_b   1.000
_cell.length_c   1.000
_cell.angle_alpha   90.00
_cell.angle_beta   90.00
_cell.angle_gamma   90.00
#
_symmetry.space_group_name_H-M   'P 1'
#
loop_
_entity.id
_entity.type
_entity.pdbx_description
1 polymer ?
#
loop_
_entity_poly.entity_id
_entity_poly.type
_entity_poly.pdbx_seq_one_letter_code
_entity_poly.pdbx_strand_id
1 'polypeptide(L)'
;MSDKDQSQELVEAFGLEIQRSMDFFESQLKQPPIRSIQLQCDDLTSLTLRAELAEFLQVKVIDFKPTLDLAQQLETQYYYALGAAYQLTEPESVI
;
A
#
# COMPACT_ATOMS: atom_id res chain seq x y z
N MET A 1 22.57 -12.61 -14.38
CA MET A 1 21.27 -11.91 -14.40
C MET A 1 21.55 -10.45 -14.09
N SER A 2 20.93 -9.52 -14.81
CA SER A 2 21.11 -8.09 -14.53
C SER A 2 20.28 -7.71 -13.30
N ASP A 3 20.73 -6.74 -12.50
CA ASP A 3 19.95 -6.23 -11.33
C ASP A 3 18.52 -5.81 -11.71
N LYS A 4 18.31 -5.40 -12.97
CA LYS A 4 16.98 -5.08 -13.52
C LYS A 4 16.05 -6.29 -13.60
N ASP A 5 16.56 -7.45 -14.04
CA ASP A 5 15.77 -8.67 -14.19
C ASP A 5 15.26 -9.15 -12.83
N GLN A 6 16.12 -9.06 -11.81
CA GLN A 6 15.79 -9.44 -10.44
C GLN A 6 14.74 -8.51 -9.80
N SER A 7 14.84 -7.20 -10.06
CA SER A 7 13.83 -6.25 -9.59
C SER A 7 12.46 -6.53 -10.21
N GLN A 8 12.43 -6.89 -11.49
CA GLN A 8 11.18 -7.16 -12.21
C GLN A 8 10.51 -8.45 -11.69
N GLU A 9 11.27 -9.52 -11.47
CA GLU A 9 10.76 -10.76 -10.87
C GLU A 9 10.15 -10.51 -9.47
N LEU A 10 10.75 -9.63 -8.67
CA LEU A 10 10.23 -9.26 -7.35
C LEU A 10 8.90 -8.49 -7.46
N VAL A 11 8.76 -7.60 -8.43
CA VAL A 11 7.52 -6.83 -8.63
C VAL A 11 6.39 -7.74 -9.12
N GLU A 12 6.66 -8.66 -10.03
CA GLU A 12 5.67 -9.64 -10.50
C GLU A 12 5.21 -10.55 -9.35
N ALA A 13 6.14 -11.06 -8.55
CA ALA A 13 5.82 -11.87 -7.38
C ALA A 13 4.98 -11.09 -6.36
N PHE A 14 5.34 -9.84 -6.08
CA PHE A 14 4.58 -8.99 -5.16
C PHE A 14 3.19 -8.63 -5.70
N GLY A 15 3.09 -8.27 -6.97
CA GLY A 15 1.83 -8.00 -7.66
C GLY A 15 0.89 -9.21 -7.62
N LEU A 16 1.39 -10.42 -7.83
CA LEU A 16 0.59 -11.64 -7.76
C LEU A 16 -0.01 -11.86 -6.37
N GLU A 17 0.74 -11.63 -5.28
CA GLU A 17 0.20 -11.78 -3.92
C GLU A 17 -0.81 -10.68 -3.57
N ILE A 18 -0.63 -9.47 -4.09
CA ILE A 18 -1.64 -8.40 -3.97
C ILE A 18 -2.92 -8.81 -4.72
N GLN A 19 -2.82 -9.30 -5.94
CA GLN A 19 -3.97 -9.73 -6.73
C GLN A 19 -4.74 -10.84 -6.00
N ARG A 20 -4.06 -11.84 -5.44
CA ARG A 20 -4.71 -12.89 -4.63
C ARG A 20 -5.45 -12.32 -3.43
N SER A 21 -4.88 -11.31 -2.78
CA SER A 21 -5.54 -10.61 -1.67
C SER A 21 -6.78 -9.87 -2.17
N MET A 22 -6.70 -9.15 -3.29
CA MET A 22 -7.84 -8.47 -3.92
C MET A 22 -8.97 -9.46 -4.25
N ASP A 23 -8.64 -10.56 -4.91
CA ASP A 23 -9.60 -11.63 -5.26
C ASP A 23 -10.28 -12.19 -4.00
N PHE A 24 -9.54 -12.34 -2.89
CA PHE A 24 -10.12 -12.78 -1.62
C PHE A 24 -11.14 -11.77 -1.07
N PHE A 25 -10.80 -10.47 -1.05
CA PHE A 25 -11.73 -9.42 -0.59
C PHE A 25 -13.01 -9.39 -1.44
N GLU A 26 -12.89 -9.47 -2.76
CA GLU A 26 -14.01 -9.36 -3.68
C GLU A 26 -14.86 -10.63 -3.71
N SER A 27 -14.25 -11.82 -3.74
CA SER A 27 -14.98 -13.09 -3.87
C SER A 27 -15.48 -13.65 -2.53
N GLN A 28 -14.62 -13.70 -1.51
CA GLN A 28 -14.94 -14.35 -0.23
C GLN A 28 -15.64 -13.40 0.73
N LEU A 29 -15.12 -12.18 0.85
CA LEU A 29 -15.71 -11.16 1.74
C LEU A 29 -16.81 -10.33 1.05
N LYS A 30 -17.07 -10.60 -0.25
CA LYS A 30 -18.10 -9.95 -1.07
C LYS A 30 -18.02 -8.43 -1.04
N GLN A 31 -16.81 -7.89 -0.94
CA GLN A 31 -16.58 -6.46 -0.98
C GLN A 31 -16.76 -5.94 -2.42
N PRO A 32 -17.12 -4.66 -2.61
CA PRO A 32 -17.09 -4.04 -3.92
C PRO A 32 -15.70 -4.10 -4.56
N PRO A 33 -15.59 -4.03 -5.90
CA PRO A 33 -14.32 -4.04 -6.59
C PRO A 33 -13.34 -2.98 -6.08
N ILE A 34 -12.10 -3.37 -5.84
CA ILE A 34 -11.05 -2.47 -5.35
C ILE A 34 -10.66 -1.52 -6.48
N ARG A 35 -10.79 -0.21 -6.23
CA ARG A 35 -10.52 0.84 -7.23
C ARG A 35 -9.15 1.49 -7.10
N SER A 36 -8.54 1.36 -5.92
CA SER A 36 -7.24 1.94 -5.63
C SER A 36 -6.56 1.26 -4.46
N ILE A 37 -5.23 1.18 -4.53
CA ILE A 37 -4.35 0.73 -3.47
C ILE A 37 -3.54 1.93 -3.00
N GLN A 38 -3.53 2.16 -1.68
CA GLN A 38 -2.67 3.14 -1.04
C GLN A 38 -1.41 2.42 -0.55
N LEU A 39 -0.25 2.88 -1.01
CA LEU A 39 1.02 2.23 -0.76
C LEU A 39 2.01 3.18 -0.07
N GLN A 40 2.46 2.78 1.12
CA GLN A 40 3.64 3.35 1.78
C GLN A 40 4.82 2.40 1.58
N CYS A 41 5.95 2.93 1.10
CA CYS A 41 7.24 2.23 1.04
C CYS A 41 8.36 3.22 1.34
N ASP A 42 9.42 2.76 2.00
CA ASP A 42 10.48 3.63 2.52
C ASP A 42 11.63 3.90 1.51
N ASP A 43 11.41 3.74 0.18
CA ASP A 43 12.48 3.85 -0.83
C ASP A 43 12.16 4.77 -2.05
N LEU A 44 13.22 5.33 -2.64
CA LEU A 44 13.26 6.24 -3.79
C LEU A 44 12.76 5.60 -5.10
N THR A 45 12.67 4.27 -5.17
CA THR A 45 12.09 3.49 -6.29
C THR A 45 10.56 3.44 -6.26
N SER A 46 9.90 4.05 -5.27
CA SER A 46 8.46 3.91 -5.06
C SER A 46 7.59 4.44 -6.21
N LEU A 47 8.09 5.32 -7.09
CA LEU A 47 7.31 5.73 -8.28
C LEU A 47 7.23 4.64 -9.34
N THR A 48 8.37 3.99 -9.65
CA THR A 48 8.43 2.90 -10.63
C THR A 48 7.65 1.69 -10.15
N LEU A 49 7.84 1.30 -8.89
CA LEU A 49 7.11 0.20 -8.27
C LEU A 49 5.58 0.42 -8.36
N ARG A 50 5.11 1.63 -8.06
CA ARG A 50 3.68 1.94 -8.15
C ARG A 50 3.16 1.88 -9.58
N ALA A 51 3.92 2.37 -10.55
CA ALA A 51 3.54 2.33 -11.95
C ALA A 51 3.40 0.88 -12.45
N GLU A 52 4.39 0.04 -12.16
CA GLU A 52 4.39 -1.38 -12.54
C GLU A 52 3.26 -2.15 -11.85
N LEU A 53 3.04 -1.93 -10.55
CA LEU A 53 1.91 -2.52 -9.83
C LEU A 53 0.56 -2.05 -10.38
N ALA A 54 0.43 -0.77 -10.74
CA ALA A 54 -0.82 -0.24 -11.30
C ALA A 54 -1.14 -0.86 -12.67
N GLU A 55 -0.11 -1.06 -13.51
CA GLU A 55 -0.25 -1.76 -14.79
C GLU A 55 -0.62 -3.23 -14.60
N PHE A 56 0.08 -3.93 -13.71
CA PHE A 56 -0.16 -5.35 -13.43
C PHE A 56 -1.56 -5.60 -12.85
N LEU A 57 -1.97 -4.80 -11.86
CA LEU A 57 -3.22 -4.98 -11.12
C LEU A 57 -4.42 -4.30 -11.78
N GLN A 58 -4.20 -3.46 -12.80
CA GLN A 58 -5.26 -2.67 -13.48
C GLN A 58 -6.07 -1.77 -12.53
N VAL A 59 -5.43 -1.29 -11.45
CA VAL A 59 -6.03 -0.37 -10.46
C VAL A 59 -5.05 0.76 -10.13
N LYS A 60 -5.56 1.87 -9.58
CA LYS A 60 -4.69 2.98 -9.18
C LYS A 60 -3.83 2.58 -7.99
N VAL A 61 -2.50 2.74 -8.07
CA VAL A 61 -1.61 2.61 -6.92
C VAL A 61 -1.07 3.99 -6.58
N ILE A 62 -1.44 4.51 -5.41
CA ILE A 62 -1.16 5.89 -4.98
C ILE A 62 -0.41 5.92 -3.65
N ASP A 63 0.14 7.07 -3.28
CA ASP A 63 0.71 7.26 -1.95
C ASP A 63 -0.33 7.03 -0.86
N PHE A 64 0.07 6.30 0.18
CA PHE A 64 -0.68 6.28 1.41
C PHE A 64 -0.67 7.66 2.07
N LYS A 65 -1.86 8.17 2.38
CA LYS A 65 -2.06 9.45 3.06
C LYS A 65 -2.92 9.21 4.30
N PRO A 66 -2.34 9.30 5.51
CA PRO A 66 -3.12 9.21 6.72
C PRO A 66 -4.16 10.31 6.77
N THR A 67 -5.34 9.99 7.32
CA THR A 67 -6.41 10.96 7.56
C THR A 67 -6.24 11.73 8.87
N LEU A 68 -5.14 11.48 9.59
CA LEU A 68 -4.80 12.11 10.86
C LEU A 68 -4.15 13.48 10.62
N ASP A 69 -4.70 14.54 11.23
CA ASP A 69 -4.13 15.89 11.13
C ASP A 69 -2.68 15.94 11.64
N LEU A 70 -2.37 15.16 12.68
CA LEU A 70 -1.02 15.02 13.21
C LEU A 70 -0.02 14.48 12.18
N ALA A 71 -0.47 13.72 11.18
CA ALA A 71 0.40 13.18 10.15
C ALA A 71 0.89 14.25 9.15
N GLN A 72 0.20 15.38 9.02
CA GLN A 72 0.56 16.42 8.05
C GLN A 72 1.94 17.05 8.33
N GLN A 73 2.44 16.92 9.56
CA GLN A 73 3.72 17.48 10.01
C GLN A 73 4.83 16.42 10.12
N LEU A 74 4.55 15.18 9.73
CA LEU A 74 5.45 14.05 9.92
C LEU A 74 5.97 13.51 8.59
N GLU A 75 7.23 13.07 8.62
CA GLU A 75 7.79 12.27 7.53
C GLU A 75 7.06 10.91 7.44
N THR A 76 6.91 10.37 6.23
CA THR A 76 6.13 9.16 5.95
C THR A 76 6.58 7.94 6.74
N GLN A 77 7.88 7.84 7.04
CA GLN A 77 8.48 6.77 7.86
C GLN A 77 7.90 6.69 9.28
N TYR A 78 7.30 7.79 9.79
CA TYR A 78 6.71 7.84 11.11
C TYR A 78 5.22 7.50 11.14
N TYR A 79 4.56 7.29 10.00
CA TYR A 79 3.11 7.07 9.96
C TYR A 79 2.65 5.84 10.75
N TYR A 80 3.41 4.74 10.71
CA TYR A 80 3.09 3.56 11.52
C TYR A 80 3.25 3.81 13.03
N ALA A 81 4.32 4.51 13.42
CA ALA A 81 4.54 4.88 14.82
C ALA A 81 3.46 5.83 15.33
N LEU A 82 3.03 6.79 14.49
CA LEU A 82 1.91 7.67 14.78
C LEU A 82 0.62 6.87 14.98
N GLY A 83 0.29 5.96 14.07
CA GLY A 83 -0.91 5.13 14.19
C GLY A 83 -0.92 4.30 15.47
N ALA A 84 0.22 3.72 15.84
CA ALA A 84 0.37 2.97 17.09
C ALA A 84 0.20 3.86 18.33
N ALA A 85 0.77 5.06 18.33
CA ALA A 85 0.59 6.01 19.44
C ALA A 85 -0.85 6.51 19.54
N TYR A 86 -1.49 6.79 18.40
CA TYR A 86 -2.87 7.29 18.32
C TYR A 86 -3.88 6.28 18.89
N GLN A 87 -3.70 4.99 18.60
CA GLN A 87 -4.52 3.92 19.17
C GLN A 87 -4.51 3.90 20.70
N LEU A 88 -3.40 4.28 21.33
CA LEU A 88 -3.26 4.30 22.80
C LEU A 88 -3.95 5.52 23.42
N THR A 89 -4.12 6.60 22.67
CA THR A 89 -4.72 7.85 23.17
C THR A 89 -6.22 7.94 22.90
N GLU A 90 -6.70 7.35 21.80
CA GLU A 90 -8.11 7.32 21.43
C GLU A 90 -8.53 5.90 20.99
N PRO A 91 -8.82 4.99 21.94
CA PRO A 91 -9.04 3.58 21.63
C PRO A 91 -10.24 3.30 20.71
N GLU A 92 -11.23 4.20 20.68
CA GLU A 92 -12.43 4.10 19.82
C GLU A 92 -12.27 4.74 18.44
N SER A 93 -11.12 5.37 18.14
CA SER A 93 -10.91 6.10 16.89
C SER A 93 -10.52 5.23 15.69
N VAL A 94 -10.20 3.95 15.93
CA VAL A 94 -9.80 3.00 14.88
C VAL A 94 -10.88 1.93 14.73
N ILE A 95 -12.03 2.34 14.19
CA ILE A 95 -12.98 1.50 13.42
C ILE A 95 -13.59 2.36 12.31
#